data_AF-A0A966Q3J4-F1
#
_entry.id   AF-A0A966Q3J4-F1
#
_cell.length_a   1.000
_cell.length_b   1.000
_cell.length_c   1.000
_cell.angle_alpha   90.00
_cell.angle_beta   90.00
_cell.angle_gamma   90.00
#
_symmetry.space_group_name_H-M   'P 1'
#
loop_
_entity.id
_entity.type
_entity.pdbx_description
1 polymer ?
#
loop_
_entity_poly.entity_id
_entity_poly.type
_entity_poly.pdbx_seq_one_letter_code
_entity_poly.pdbx_strand_id
1 'polypeptide(L)'
;MSNRLWYIICMNTCIYDSCDQIGQIKGMCRKHYNAEYFKQNRESILISHRKYYKENQEKMQKWRRDYHKKHPEVSRRNSLIRKNRENSKYKTYTDLEVLQLYGINCSICLEPIDLNAPRKTGRPGWQKGLHIDHLIPVSLGGLDNIQNVRPTHGLCNLHKSSLKVL
;
A
#
# COMPACT_ATOMS: atom_id res chain seq x y z
N MET A 1 -37.77 28.39 24.38
CA MET A 1 -36.50 28.05 23.70
C MET A 1 -36.43 26.53 23.63
N SER A 2 -36.81 26.00 22.47
CA SER A 2 -37.28 24.62 22.28
C SER A 2 -36.18 23.70 21.75
N ASN A 3 -36.00 22.55 22.41
CA ASN A 3 -35.57 21.25 21.87
C ASN A 3 -34.28 21.10 21.05
N ARG A 4 -33.37 22.09 20.99
CA ARG A 4 -32.09 21.92 20.26
C ARG A 4 -30.88 21.57 21.10
N LEU A 5 -30.91 21.80 22.41
CA LEU A 5 -29.76 21.59 23.31
C LEU A 5 -29.69 20.17 23.89
N TRP A 6 -30.82 19.46 23.98
CA TRP A 6 -30.84 18.07 24.48
C TRP A 6 -30.35 17.04 23.46
N TYR A 7 -30.33 17.39 22.17
CA TYR A 7 -29.84 16.48 21.11
C TYR A 7 -28.30 16.43 21.01
N ILE A 8 -27.60 17.31 21.73
CA ILE A 8 -26.13 17.44 21.70
C ILE A 8 -25.45 16.52 22.74
N ILE A 9 -26.22 15.93 23.67
CA ILE A 9 -25.68 15.20 24.85
C ILE A 9 -25.37 13.70 24.57
N CYS A 10 -25.66 13.15 23.39
CA CYS A 10 -25.46 11.71 23.12
C CYS A 10 -24.47 11.37 21.99
N MET A 11 -23.55 12.26 21.63
CA MET A 11 -22.39 11.90 20.80
C MET A 11 -21.14 11.71 21.67
N ASN A 12 -21.21 10.74 22.59
CA ASN A 12 -20.04 10.34 23.34
C ASN A 12 -19.00 9.82 22.36
N THR A 13 -17.80 10.41 22.42
CA THR A 13 -16.61 9.88 21.75
C THR A 13 -16.38 8.43 22.19
N CYS A 14 -15.71 7.67 21.33
CA CYS A 14 -15.37 6.29 21.63
C CYS A 14 -14.65 6.22 22.99
N ILE A 15 -14.98 5.23 23.81
CA ILE A 15 -14.37 5.02 25.14
C ILE A 15 -12.84 4.82 25.14
N TYR A 16 -12.22 4.76 23.95
CA TYR A 16 -10.77 4.64 23.82
C TYR A 16 -10.23 6.05 23.65
N ASP A 17 -9.46 6.52 24.63
CA ASP A 17 -8.93 7.90 24.67
C ASP A 17 -8.09 8.27 23.43
N SER A 18 -7.58 7.28 22.70
CA SER A 18 -6.87 7.46 21.43
C SER A 18 -7.78 7.48 20.19
N CYS A 19 -9.09 7.62 20.38
CA CYS A 19 -10.08 7.48 19.31
C CYS A 19 -11.15 8.56 19.34
N ASP A 20 -11.03 9.51 18.42
CA ASP A 20 -11.98 10.61 18.26
C ASP A 20 -13.24 10.23 17.47
N GLN A 21 -13.47 8.93 17.25
CA GLN A 21 -14.65 8.44 16.52
C GLN A 21 -15.86 8.41 17.43
N ILE A 22 -17.06 8.55 16.86
CA ILE A 22 -18.31 8.53 17.62
C ILE A 22 -18.57 7.13 18.20
N GLY A 23 -18.81 7.05 19.50
CA GLY A 23 -19.09 5.83 20.25
C GLY A 23 -20.56 5.43 20.16
N GLN A 24 -20.91 4.68 19.11
CA GLN A 24 -22.31 4.32 18.82
C GLN A 24 -22.78 3.01 19.49
N ILE A 25 -21.88 2.09 19.82
CA ILE A 25 -22.23 0.75 20.32
C ILE A 25 -21.50 0.48 21.62
N LYS A 26 -22.23 0.42 22.74
CA LYS A 26 -21.66 0.29 24.10
C LYS A 26 -20.56 1.35 24.37
N GLY A 27 -20.72 2.56 23.83
CA GLY A 27 -19.73 3.64 23.92
C GLY A 27 -18.49 3.45 23.04
N MET A 28 -18.38 2.37 22.25
CA MET A 28 -17.28 2.14 21.31
C MET A 28 -17.67 2.53 19.89
N CYS A 29 -16.70 2.97 19.09
CA CYS A 29 -16.86 3.05 17.65
C CYS A 29 -16.92 1.64 17.04
N ARG A 30 -17.47 1.51 15.82
CA ARG A 30 -17.65 0.20 15.15
C ARG A 30 -16.38 -0.64 15.09
N LYS A 31 -15.23 -0.01 14.86
CA LYS A 31 -13.92 -0.67 14.80
C LYS A 31 -13.56 -1.30 16.16
N HIS A 32 -13.62 -0.52 17.24
CA HIS A 32 -13.28 -0.99 18.57
C HIS A 32 -14.29 -2.00 19.09
N TYR A 33 -15.58 -1.79 18.84
CA TYR A 33 -16.61 -2.77 19.16
C TYR A 33 -16.35 -4.11 18.46
N ASN A 34 -16.06 -4.11 17.15
CA ASN A 34 -15.80 -5.35 16.40
C ASN A 34 -14.52 -6.05 16.88
N ALA A 35 -13.48 -5.29 17.23
CA ALA A 35 -12.23 -5.84 17.76
C ALA A 35 -12.47 -6.52 19.12
N GLU A 36 -13.19 -5.86 20.02
CA GLU A 36 -13.50 -6.39 21.34
C GLU A 36 -14.47 -7.58 21.25
N TYR A 37 -15.48 -7.49 20.39
CA TYR A 37 -16.38 -8.60 20.08
C TYR A 37 -15.60 -9.82 19.55
N PHE A 38 -14.67 -9.62 18.62
CA PHE A 38 -13.84 -10.71 18.10
C PHE A 38 -12.93 -11.29 19.18
N LYS A 39 -12.35 -10.46 20.05
CA LYS A 39 -11.49 -10.93 21.14
C LYS A 39 -12.25 -11.79 22.14
N GLN A 40 -13.45 -11.35 22.55
CA GLN A 40 -14.30 -12.07 23.50
C GLN A 40 -14.89 -13.35 22.90
N ASN A 41 -15.16 -13.37 21.60
CA ASN A 41 -15.79 -14.49 20.89
C ASN A 41 -14.80 -15.24 19.98
N ARG A 42 -13.49 -15.10 20.22
CA ARG A 42 -12.45 -15.56 19.28
C ARG A 42 -12.60 -17.04 18.96
N GLU A 43 -12.77 -17.87 19.98
CA GLU A 43 -12.82 -19.33 19.81
C GLU A 43 -14.07 -19.76 19.04
N SER A 44 -15.24 -19.27 19.43
CA SER A 44 -16.51 -19.59 18.75
C SER A 44 -16.50 -19.12 17.30
N ILE A 45 -15.98 -17.93 17.01
CA ILE A 45 -15.81 -17.41 15.66
C ILE A 45 -14.88 -18.31 14.84
N LEU A 46 -13.73 -18.71 15.41
CA LEU A 46 -12.78 -19.59 14.71
C LEU A 46 -13.35 -20.99 14.46
N ILE A 47 -14.17 -21.52 15.37
CA ILE A 47 -14.88 -22.79 15.18
C ILE A 47 -15.90 -22.65 14.05
N SER A 48 -16.73 -21.59 14.08
CA SER A 48 -17.72 -21.33 13.03
C SER A 48 -17.06 -21.10 11.67
N HIS A 49 -15.97 -20.35 11.59
CA HIS A 49 -15.19 -20.21 10.36
C HIS A 49 -14.67 -21.55 9.87
N ARG A 50 -14.07 -22.37 10.73
CA ARG A 50 -13.58 -23.71 10.36
C ARG A 50 -14.70 -24.59 9.81
N LYS A 51 -15.86 -24.60 10.48
CA LYS A 51 -17.05 -25.33 10.02
C LYS A 51 -17.49 -24.85 8.64
N TYR A 52 -17.66 -23.54 8.47
CA TYR A 52 -18.05 -22.93 7.20
C TYR A 52 -17.08 -23.30 6.06
N TYR A 53 -15.77 -23.19 6.28
CA TYR A 53 -14.76 -23.54 5.27
C TYR A 53 -14.79 -25.03 4.91
N LYS A 54 -15.02 -25.91 5.89
CA LYS A 54 -15.12 -27.36 5.67
C LYS A 54 -16.37 -27.70 4.85
N GLU A 55 -17.52 -27.16 5.24
CA GLU A 55 -18.81 -27.38 4.56
C GLU A 55 -18.83 -26.79 3.15
N ASN A 56 -18.12 -25.68 2.92
CA ASN A 56 -18.07 -25.00 1.62
C ASN A 56 -16.79 -25.32 0.84
N GLN A 57 -16.03 -26.34 1.23
CA GLN A 57 -14.71 -26.64 0.67
C GLN A 57 -14.74 -26.77 -0.85
N GLU A 58 -15.68 -27.56 -1.40
CA GLU A 58 -15.79 -27.80 -2.83
C GLU A 58 -16.15 -26.53 -3.61
N LYS A 59 -17.10 -25.75 -3.09
CA LYS A 59 -17.52 -24.46 -3.66
C LYS A 59 -16.33 -23.49 -3.69
N MET A 60 -15.58 -23.41 -2.60
CA MET A 60 -14.39 -22.56 -2.51
C MET A 60 -13.28 -23.02 -3.44
N GLN A 61 -13.05 -24.33 -3.58
CA GLN A 61 -12.08 -24.88 -4.52
C GLN A 61 -12.48 -24.63 -5.97
N LYS A 62 -13.76 -24.82 -6.33
CA LYS A 62 -14.30 -24.49 -7.65
C LYS A 62 -14.10 -23.00 -7.95
N TRP A 63 -14.52 -22.13 -7.04
CA TRP A 63 -14.34 -20.68 -7.19
C TRP A 63 -12.86 -20.30 -7.37
N ARG A 64 -11.94 -20.88 -6.59
CA ARG A 64 -10.49 -20.65 -6.74
C ARG A 64 -10.00 -21.10 -8.11
N ARG A 65 -10.40 -22.30 -8.57
CA ARG A 65 -10.03 -22.81 -9.90
C ARG A 65 -10.52 -21.90 -11.01
N ASP A 66 -11.79 -21.51 -10.96
CA ASP A 66 -12.42 -20.62 -11.96
C ASP A 66 -11.76 -19.24 -11.96
N TYR A 67 -11.47 -18.70 -10.76
CA TYR A 67 -10.75 -17.44 -10.60
C TYR A 67 -9.34 -17.53 -11.22
N HIS A 68 -8.56 -18.58 -10.89
CA HIS A 68 -7.22 -18.75 -11.46
C HIS A 68 -7.23 -18.95 -12.98
N LYS A 69 -8.25 -19.63 -13.52
CA LYS A 69 -8.42 -19.81 -14.97
C LYS A 69 -8.74 -18.49 -15.67
N LYS A 70 -9.58 -17.65 -15.06
CA LYS A 70 -9.96 -16.33 -15.58
C LYS A 70 -8.87 -15.27 -15.38
N HIS A 71 -8.03 -15.44 -14.35
CA HIS A 71 -7.02 -14.48 -13.92
C HIS A 71 -5.59 -15.06 -13.91
N PRO A 72 -5.09 -15.65 -15.02
CA PRO A 72 -3.73 -16.19 -15.07
C PRO A 72 -2.65 -15.11 -14.86
N GLU A 73 -2.94 -13.86 -15.18
CA GLU A 73 -2.08 -12.69 -14.95
C GLU A 73 -1.75 -12.49 -13.47
N VAL A 74 -2.69 -12.82 -12.57
CA VAL A 74 -2.46 -12.69 -11.12
C VAL A 74 -1.38 -13.65 -10.65
N SER A 75 -1.41 -14.90 -11.14
CA SER A 75 -0.38 -15.90 -10.81
C SER A 75 0.99 -15.50 -11.38
N ARG A 76 1.02 -15.05 -12.64
CA ARG A 76 2.24 -14.55 -13.29
C ARG A 76 2.82 -13.36 -12.52
N ARG A 77 2.00 -12.37 -12.18
CA ARG A 77 2.39 -11.20 -11.37
C ARG A 77 2.94 -11.62 -10.01
N ASN A 78 2.28 -12.53 -9.29
CA ASN A 78 2.76 -13.00 -7.98
C ASN A 78 4.11 -13.73 -8.09
N SER A 79 4.31 -14.52 -9.15
CA SER A 79 5.59 -15.17 -9.44
C SER A 79 6.70 -14.13 -9.72
N LEU A 80 6.40 -13.09 -10.49
CA LEU A 80 7.32 -11.97 -10.73
C LEU A 80 7.64 -11.22 -9.43
N ILE A 81 6.64 -10.90 -8.60
CA ILE A 81 6.85 -10.25 -7.30
C ILE A 81 7.73 -11.11 -6.39
N ARG A 82 7.53 -12.44 -6.37
CA ARG A 82 8.38 -13.36 -5.59
C ARG A 82 9.82 -13.34 -6.09
N LYS A 83 10.03 -13.47 -7.41
CA LYS A 83 11.36 -13.36 -8.02
C LYS A 83 12.00 -12.00 -7.75
N ASN A 84 11.22 -10.92 -7.77
CA ASN A 84 11.69 -9.58 -7.46
C ASN A 84 12.10 -9.44 -6.00
N ARG A 85 11.39 -10.06 -5.05
CA ARG A 85 11.81 -10.09 -3.63
C ARG A 85 13.12 -10.87 -3.45
N GLU A 86 13.27 -11.98 -4.17
CA GLU A 86 14.51 -12.77 -4.15
C GLU A 86 15.68 -11.99 -4.77
N ASN A 87 15.45 -11.32 -5.90
CA ASN A 87 16.47 -10.54 -6.60
C ASN A 87 16.80 -9.22 -5.90
N SER A 88 15.79 -8.50 -5.38
CA SER A 88 15.95 -7.23 -4.64
C SER A 88 16.62 -7.42 -3.28
N LYS A 89 16.84 -8.66 -2.84
CA LYS A 89 17.71 -8.97 -1.70
C LYS A 89 19.12 -8.40 -1.87
N TYR A 90 19.53 -8.12 -3.11
CA TYR A 90 20.77 -7.43 -3.43
C TYR A 90 20.49 -6.27 -4.39
N LYS A 91 20.70 -5.04 -3.93
CA LYS A 91 20.73 -3.89 -4.84
C LYS A 91 21.97 -4.04 -5.72
N THR A 92 21.78 -4.33 -7.00
CA THR A 92 22.88 -4.59 -7.96
C THR A 92 23.49 -3.32 -8.53
N TYR A 93 23.04 -2.16 -8.09
CA TYR A 93 23.46 -0.86 -8.59
C TYR A 93 23.48 0.20 -7.48
N THR A 94 24.30 1.22 -7.68
CA THR A 94 24.43 2.41 -6.85
C THR A 94 23.74 3.59 -7.51
N ASP A 95 23.41 4.62 -6.71
CA ASP A 95 22.84 5.86 -7.25
C ASP A 95 23.84 6.56 -8.20
N LEU A 96 25.15 6.43 -7.93
CA LEU A 96 26.20 6.99 -8.79
C LEU A 96 26.22 6.32 -10.17
N GLU A 97 26.13 4.99 -10.25
CA GLU A 97 26.06 4.27 -11.52
C GLU A 97 24.83 4.68 -12.34
N VAL A 98 23.69 4.89 -11.70
CA VAL A 98 22.47 5.38 -12.37
C VAL A 98 22.72 6.77 -12.97
N LEU A 99 23.32 7.69 -12.21
CA LEU A 99 23.62 9.05 -12.67
C LEU A 99 24.70 9.09 -13.74
N GLN A 100 25.71 8.23 -13.66
CA GLN A 100 26.76 8.11 -14.68
C GLN A 100 26.20 7.59 -16.00
N LEU A 101 25.26 6.63 -15.93
CA LEU A 101 24.68 6.00 -17.12
C LEU A 101 23.60 6.86 -17.78
N TYR A 102 22.76 7.54 -16.99
CA TYR A 102 21.57 8.25 -17.50
C TYR A 102 21.63 9.77 -17.34
N GLY A 103 22.66 10.30 -16.70
CA GLY A 103 22.82 11.72 -16.42
C GLY A 103 22.04 12.20 -15.19
N ILE A 104 22.05 13.51 -14.97
CA ILE A 104 21.44 14.16 -13.79
C ILE A 104 20.05 14.73 -14.07
N ASN A 105 19.58 14.66 -15.31
CA ASN A 105 18.27 15.20 -15.67
C ASN A 105 17.18 14.20 -15.28
N CYS A 106 16.09 14.72 -14.73
CA CYS A 106 14.91 13.94 -14.39
C CYS A 106 14.35 13.26 -15.63
N SER A 107 14.18 11.94 -15.62
CA SER A 107 13.67 11.22 -16.79
C SER A 107 12.21 11.49 -17.13
N ILE A 108 11.48 12.23 -16.27
CA ILE A 108 10.07 12.58 -16.46
C ILE A 108 9.92 13.98 -17.05
N CYS A 109 10.54 14.99 -16.42
CA CYS A 109 10.41 16.39 -16.84
C CYS A 109 11.65 16.95 -17.56
N LEU A 110 12.72 16.16 -17.66
CA LEU A 110 13.99 16.48 -18.35
C LEU A 110 14.82 17.62 -17.74
N GLU A 111 14.36 18.23 -16.65
CA GLU A 111 15.08 19.26 -15.91
C GLU A 111 16.13 18.66 -14.95
N PRO A 112 17.22 19.38 -14.64
CA PRO A 112 18.29 18.88 -13.76
C PRO A 112 17.78 18.63 -12.34
N ILE A 113 18.30 17.57 -11.72
CA ILE A 113 18.00 17.19 -10.34
C ILE A 113 18.92 17.93 -9.37
N ASP A 114 18.35 18.43 -8.27
CA ASP A 114 19.12 18.99 -7.18
C ASP A 114 19.68 17.85 -6.31
N LEU A 115 20.97 17.56 -6.46
CA LEU A 115 21.65 16.51 -5.71
C LEU A 115 21.89 16.88 -4.23
N ASN A 116 21.77 18.16 -3.88
CA ASN A 116 21.92 18.63 -2.49
C ASN A 116 20.58 18.66 -1.74
N ALA A 117 19.45 18.61 -2.46
CA ALA A 117 18.13 18.60 -1.85
C ALA A 117 17.86 17.31 -1.05
N PRO A 118 17.08 17.39 0.04
CA PRO A 118 16.73 16.22 0.84
C PRO A 118 16.01 15.13 0.04
N ARG A 119 16.44 13.88 0.21
CA ARG A 119 15.81 12.71 -0.41
C ARG A 119 14.42 12.40 0.18
N LYS A 120 14.24 12.67 1.48
CA LYS A 120 13.04 12.27 2.23
C LYS A 120 11.86 13.17 1.89
N THR A 121 10.81 12.58 1.34
CA THR A 121 9.53 13.24 1.07
C THR A 121 8.99 13.95 2.32
N GLY A 122 8.53 15.19 2.13
CA GLY A 122 7.96 16.02 3.20
C GLY A 122 8.98 16.87 3.98
N ARG A 123 10.29 16.71 3.74
CA ARG A 123 11.31 17.64 4.28
C ARG A 123 11.37 18.93 3.45
N PRO A 124 11.55 20.12 4.02
CA PRO A 124 11.66 21.35 3.22
C PRO A 124 12.68 21.22 2.07
N GLY A 125 12.27 21.57 0.84
CA GLY A 125 13.12 21.51 -0.37
C GLY A 125 13.24 20.15 -1.06
N TRP A 126 12.61 19.08 -0.55
CA TRP A 126 12.73 17.72 -1.09
C TRP A 126 12.26 17.52 -2.55
N GLN A 127 11.42 18.43 -3.07
CA GLN A 127 10.66 18.24 -4.31
C GLN A 127 11.56 17.99 -5.52
N LYS A 128 12.70 18.70 -5.61
CA LYS A 128 13.71 18.56 -6.66
C LYS A 128 14.87 17.63 -6.29
N GLY A 129 14.80 16.98 -5.13
CA GLY A 129 15.78 15.99 -4.70
C GLY A 129 15.74 14.73 -5.56
N LEU A 130 16.89 14.07 -5.69
CA LEU A 130 17.02 12.84 -6.47
C LEU A 130 16.16 11.71 -5.91
N HIS A 131 15.41 11.04 -6.75
CA HIS A 131 14.72 9.79 -6.48
C HIS A 131 15.09 8.80 -7.59
N ILE A 132 15.25 7.52 -7.24
CA ILE A 132 15.47 6.46 -8.23
C ILE A 132 14.10 5.81 -8.48
N ASP A 133 13.55 6.04 -9.67
CA ASP A 133 12.23 5.55 -10.06
C ASP A 133 12.35 4.36 -11.00
N HIS A 134 11.42 3.41 -10.87
CA HIS A 134 11.32 2.28 -11.79
C HIS A 134 10.44 2.65 -13.00
N LEU A 135 10.98 2.49 -14.21
CA LEU A 135 10.24 2.67 -15.47
C LEU A 135 8.97 1.81 -15.48
N ILE A 136 9.13 0.52 -15.16
CA ILE A 136 8.04 -0.39 -14.85
C ILE A 136 7.97 -0.53 -13.32
N PRO A 137 6.88 -0.11 -12.65
CA PRO A 137 6.74 -0.26 -11.20
C PRO A 137 6.90 -1.72 -10.75
N VAL A 138 7.54 -1.92 -9.59
CA VAL A 138 7.72 -3.26 -8.99
C VAL A 138 6.38 -3.95 -8.74
N SER A 139 5.34 -3.21 -8.38
CA SER A 139 3.97 -3.71 -8.19
C SER A 139 3.33 -4.25 -9.48
N LEU A 140 3.80 -3.79 -10.63
CA LEU A 140 3.39 -4.26 -11.96
C LEU A 140 4.35 -5.30 -12.56
N GLY A 141 5.32 -5.78 -11.77
CA GLY A 141 6.27 -6.81 -12.17
C GLY A 141 7.58 -6.28 -12.74
N GLY A 142 7.85 -4.98 -12.66
CA GLY A 142 9.15 -4.43 -13.04
C GLY A 142 10.26 -4.92 -12.11
N LEU A 143 11.43 -5.21 -12.68
CA LEU A 143 12.60 -5.68 -11.93
C LEU A 143 13.30 -4.51 -11.24
N ASP A 144 13.92 -4.74 -10.09
CA ASP A 144 14.77 -3.75 -9.43
C ASP A 144 16.22 -3.89 -9.93
N ASN A 145 16.48 -3.40 -11.15
CA ASN A 145 17.80 -3.46 -11.78
C ASN A 145 18.13 -2.15 -12.51
N ILE A 146 19.41 -1.97 -12.85
CA ILE A 146 19.92 -0.75 -13.50
C ILE A 146 19.16 -0.42 -14.79
N GLN A 147 18.72 -1.43 -15.55
CA GLN A 147 18.00 -1.22 -16.80
C GLN A 147 16.61 -0.62 -16.59
N ASN A 148 15.92 -0.99 -15.50
CA ASN A 148 14.55 -0.57 -15.20
C ASN A 148 14.48 0.66 -14.28
N VAL A 149 15.60 1.26 -13.88
CA VAL A 149 15.58 2.47 -13.03
C VAL A 149 16.10 3.72 -13.72
N ARG A 150 15.58 4.88 -13.33
CA ARG A 150 16.01 6.18 -13.83
C ARG A 150 16.08 7.24 -12.73
N PRO A 151 16.95 8.25 -12.87
CA PRO A 151 16.98 9.37 -11.95
C PRO A 151 15.77 10.28 -12.21
N THR A 152 15.07 10.67 -11.15
CA THR A 152 13.89 11.54 -11.19
C THR A 152 13.90 12.54 -10.05
N HIS A 153 13.13 13.62 -10.15
CA HIS A 153 12.78 14.42 -8.99
C HIS A 153 11.80 13.66 -8.09
N GLY A 154 11.92 13.85 -6.78
CA GLY A 154 10.99 13.26 -5.82
C GLY A 154 9.52 13.60 -6.10
N LEU A 155 9.22 14.86 -6.46
CA LEU A 155 7.85 15.26 -6.76
C LEU A 155 7.33 14.60 -8.04
N CYS A 156 8.14 14.55 -9.10
CA CYS A 156 7.78 13.90 -10.36
C CYS A 156 7.51 12.41 -10.18
N ASN A 157 8.36 11.72 -9.42
CA ASN A 157 8.17 10.30 -9.09
C ASN A 157 6.84 10.05 -8.35
N LEU A 158 6.54 10.89 -7.34
CA LEU A 158 5.29 10.79 -6.60
C LEU A 158 4.05 11.05 -7.47
N HIS A 159 4.12 12.02 -8.39
CA HIS A 159 3.04 12.26 -9.34
C HIS A 159 2.88 11.12 -10.35
N LYS A 160 3.97 10.47 -10.78
CA LYS A 160 3.93 9.29 -11.67
C LYS A 160 3.23 8.10 -11.01
N SER A 161 3.47 7.87 -9.71
CA SER A 161 2.88 6.74 -8.97
C SER A 161 3.16 5.40 -9.68
N SER A 162 2.22 4.45 -9.64
CA SER A 162 2.32 3.16 -10.33
C SER A 162 1.80 3.18 -11.78
N LEU A 163 1.71 4.35 -12.42
CA LEU A 163 1.29 4.41 -13.82
C LEU A 163 2.38 3.81 -14.71
N LYS A 164 1.96 2.94 -15.64
CA LYS A 164 2.83 2.50 -16.72
C LYS A 164 3.02 3.71 -17.63
N VAL A 165 4.20 4.32 -17.61
CA VAL A 165 4.55 5.28 -18.66
C VAL A 165 4.73 4.42 -19.91
N LEU A 166 3.76 4.50 -20.83
CA LEU A 166 3.76 3.78 -22.11
C LEU A 166 4.82 4.36 -23.04
#